data_AF-A0A917MZW0-F1
#
_entry.id   AF-A0A917MZW0-F1
#
_cell.length_a   1.000
_cell.length_b   1.000
_cell.length_c   1.000
_cell.angle_alpha   90.00
_cell.angle_beta   90.00
_cell.angle_gamma   90.00
#
_symmetry.space_group_name_H-M   'P 1'
#
loop_
_entity.id
_entity.type
_entity.pdbx_description
1 polymer ?
#
loop_
_entity_poly.entity_id
_entity_poly.type
_entity_poly.pdbx_seq_one_letter_code
_entity_poly.pdbx_strand_id
1 'polypeptide(L)'
;MIKVLKFLPFALLYIITACNTKGQNISVTDLLDQNVQEVLKSKGIKFKLTPLNDMPNYMLNLYGEIIPAGTVTVLSPEYQIDWQGEKIVPMLVFGDVPLKSPYFLLDKNGKILIITAEAGNNGPKGHKQGEVFADDDVINLKAALAKQWGKEKLARKDPNEGNIYLWKSQTISSRLTIENENFENLSKELRNDIPQDGRRGVLTIYNGVKPAFYDEDANYFNKMQVPK
;
A
#
# COMPACT_ATOMS: atom_id res chain seq x y z
N MET A 1 -9.02 -16.55 72.72
CA MET A 1 -8.18 -15.41 72.30
C MET A 1 -7.54 -15.77 70.96
N ILE A 2 -8.18 -15.45 69.82
CA ILE A 2 -7.99 -14.22 69.01
C ILE A 2 -6.52 -14.08 68.57
N LYS A 3 -6.18 -14.63 67.39
CA LYS A 3 -6.05 -13.95 66.07
C LYS A 3 -4.96 -12.88 66.06
N VAL A 4 -3.92 -13.07 65.24
CA VAL A 4 -3.63 -12.16 64.11
C VAL A 4 -3.04 -12.98 62.97
N LEU A 5 -3.82 -13.11 61.91
CA LEU A 5 -3.47 -13.59 60.59
C LEU A 5 -2.47 -12.58 60.00
N LYS A 6 -1.19 -12.95 59.82
CA LYS A 6 -0.24 -12.07 59.14
C LYS A 6 -0.41 -12.23 57.63
N PHE A 7 -0.87 -11.12 57.07
CA PHE A 7 -1.11 -10.85 55.67
C PHE A 7 0.04 -11.29 54.78
N LEU A 8 -0.30 -12.08 53.76
CA LEU A 8 0.48 -12.24 52.53
C LEU A 8 0.78 -10.84 51.96
N PRO A 9 2.03 -10.49 51.63
CA PRO A 9 2.26 -9.38 50.74
C PRO A 9 1.75 -9.79 49.36
N PHE A 10 0.60 -9.21 48.99
CA PHE A 10 0.13 -9.13 47.62
C PHE A 10 1.21 -8.39 46.82
N ALA A 11 2.16 -9.15 46.28
CA ALA A 11 3.00 -8.68 45.19
C ALA A 11 2.04 -8.43 44.02
N LEU A 12 1.56 -7.19 43.94
CA LEU A 12 0.89 -6.64 42.79
C LEU A 12 1.93 -6.61 41.68
N LEU A 13 2.16 -7.76 41.04
CA LEU A 13 2.77 -7.81 39.73
C LEU A 13 1.82 -7.02 38.84
N TYR A 14 2.16 -5.75 38.62
CA TYR A 14 1.84 -5.10 37.37
C TYR A 14 2.51 -5.95 36.30
N ILE A 15 1.76 -6.96 35.82
CA ILE A 15 1.93 -7.46 34.48
C ILE A 15 1.55 -6.25 33.63
N ILE A 16 2.56 -5.41 33.36
CA ILE A 16 2.58 -4.61 32.16
C ILE A 16 2.54 -5.69 31.10
N THR A 17 1.33 -6.05 30.68
CA THR A 17 1.16 -6.67 29.39
C THR A 17 1.82 -5.66 28.46
N ALA A 18 3.04 -5.98 28.04
CA ALA A 18 3.47 -5.60 26.73
C ALA A 18 2.34 -6.10 25.84
N CYS A 19 1.38 -5.20 25.59
CA CYS A 19 0.48 -5.30 24.49
C CYS A 19 1.45 -5.26 23.33
N ASN A 20 1.93 -6.45 22.96
CA ASN A 20 2.63 -6.68 21.72
C ASN A 20 1.62 -6.22 20.68
N THR A 21 1.75 -4.97 20.28
CA THR A 21 1.19 -4.41 19.07
C THR A 21 1.87 -5.13 17.92
N LYS A 22 1.63 -6.44 17.80
CA LYS A 22 1.68 -7.11 16.52
C LYS A 22 0.82 -6.23 15.61
N GLY A 23 1.48 -5.61 14.64
CA GLY A 23 0.97 -4.49 13.86
C GLY A 23 -0.49 -4.69 13.52
N GLN A 24 -1.30 -3.66 13.75
CA GLN A 24 -2.73 -3.68 13.47
C GLN A 24 -2.95 -3.62 11.95
N ASN A 25 -2.38 -4.56 11.21
CA ASN A 25 -2.41 -4.62 9.76
C ASN A 25 -3.88 -4.61 9.31
N ILE A 26 -4.21 -3.70 8.41
CA ILE A 26 -5.51 -3.57 7.77
C ILE A 26 -5.37 -4.13 6.37
N SER A 27 -6.17 -5.14 6.04
CA SER A 27 -6.22 -5.64 4.68
C SER A 27 -6.88 -4.62 3.77
N VAL A 28 -6.25 -4.33 2.63
CA VAL A 28 -6.83 -3.46 1.59
C VAL A 28 -8.16 -4.00 1.09
N THR A 29 -8.31 -5.32 0.96
CA THR A 29 -9.58 -5.91 0.48
C THR A 29 -10.73 -5.65 1.43
N ASP A 30 -10.46 -5.66 2.74
CA ASP A 30 -11.50 -5.45 3.76
C ASP A 30 -11.97 -3.99 3.76
N LEU A 31 -11.10 -3.05 3.37
CA LEU A 31 -11.43 -1.64 3.30
C LEU A 31 -12.33 -1.26 2.12
N LEU A 32 -12.39 -2.06 1.05
CA LEU A 32 -13.10 -1.68 -0.18
C LEU A 32 -14.60 -1.40 0.05
N ASP A 33 -15.20 -2.05 1.04
CA ASP A 33 -16.62 -1.92 1.38
C ASP A 33 -16.87 -1.21 2.73
N GLN A 34 -15.84 -0.61 3.32
CA GLN A 34 -15.91 0.04 4.64
C GLN A 34 -15.68 1.55 4.58
N ASN A 35 -16.16 2.26 5.61
CA ASN A 35 -15.74 3.63 5.85
C ASN A 35 -14.32 3.64 6.42
N VAL A 36 -13.33 3.85 5.54
CA VAL A 36 -11.91 3.80 5.90
C VAL A 36 -11.55 4.77 7.03
N GLN A 37 -12.23 5.91 7.18
CA GLN A 37 -11.96 6.85 8.28
C GLN A 37 -12.30 6.24 9.63
N GLU A 38 -13.41 5.53 9.73
CA GLU A 38 -13.84 4.87 10.97
C GLU A 38 -12.89 3.73 11.33
N VAL A 39 -12.48 2.93 10.33
CA VAL A 39 -11.50 1.86 10.53
C VAL A 39 -10.18 2.43 11.06
N LEU A 40 -9.64 3.48 10.43
CA LEU A 40 -8.39 4.11 10.87
C LEU A 40 -8.51 4.72 12.27
N LYS A 41 -9.62 5.41 12.59
CA LYS A 41 -9.89 5.95 13.93
C LYS A 41 -9.94 4.85 14.99
N SER A 42 -10.63 3.73 14.71
CA SER A 42 -10.75 2.62 15.65
C SER A 42 -9.40 1.95 15.97
N LYS A 43 -8.46 2.03 15.03
CA LYS A 43 -7.10 1.51 15.15
C LYS A 43 -6.07 2.57 15.62
N GLY A 44 -6.53 3.77 15.97
CA GLY A 44 -5.66 4.84 16.43
C GLY A 44 -4.64 5.31 15.39
N ILE A 45 -4.93 5.12 14.10
CA ILE A 45 -4.06 5.55 13.02
C ILE A 45 -4.42 6.97 12.63
N LYS A 46 -3.43 7.87 12.67
CA LYS A 46 -3.58 9.25 12.23
C LYS A 46 -3.67 9.31 10.70
N PHE A 47 -4.44 10.26 10.19
CA PHE A 47 -4.55 10.49 8.75
C PHE A 47 -4.86 11.95 8.44
N LYS A 48 -4.58 12.34 7.21
CA LYS A 48 -4.92 13.65 6.65
C LYS A 48 -6.03 13.49 5.62
N LEU A 49 -6.94 14.46 5.59
CA LEU A 49 -7.92 14.64 4.53
C LEU A 49 -7.55 15.89 3.76
N THR A 50 -7.44 15.79 2.44
CA THR A 50 -7.12 16.93 1.58
C THR A 50 -8.12 16.98 0.42
N PRO A 51 -8.66 18.17 0.09
CA PRO A 51 -9.46 18.35 -1.12
C PRO A 51 -8.68 17.92 -2.37
N LEU A 52 -9.33 17.19 -3.28
CA LEU A 52 -8.67 16.63 -4.47
C LEU A 52 -8.12 17.73 -5.40
N ASN A 53 -8.81 18.86 -5.51
CA ASN A 53 -8.47 19.97 -6.41
C ASN A 53 -7.08 20.56 -6.14
N ASP A 54 -6.49 20.27 -5.00
CA ASP A 54 -5.18 20.77 -4.61
C ASP A 54 -4.04 19.77 -4.93
N MET A 55 -4.34 18.63 -5.58
CA MET A 55 -3.39 17.52 -5.75
C MET A 55 -3.19 17.10 -7.21
N PRO A 56 -1.96 17.19 -7.75
CA PRO A 56 -1.64 16.63 -9.05
C PRO A 56 -1.52 15.09 -8.99
N ASN A 57 -1.85 14.43 -10.10
CA ASN A 57 -1.87 12.96 -10.21
C ASN A 57 -0.59 12.27 -9.72
N TYR A 58 0.59 12.81 -10.06
CA TYR A 58 1.87 12.18 -9.71
C TYR A 58 2.09 12.11 -8.19
N MET A 59 1.52 13.04 -7.41
CA MET A 59 1.57 12.97 -5.94
C MET A 59 0.74 11.82 -5.38
N LEU A 60 -0.22 11.33 -6.14
CA LEU A 60 -1.09 10.22 -5.80
C LEU A 60 -0.65 8.92 -6.47
N ASN A 61 0.56 8.86 -7.05
CA ASN A 61 1.02 7.70 -7.82
C ASN A 61 0.07 7.29 -8.98
N LEU A 62 -0.68 8.26 -9.50
CA LEU A 62 -1.47 8.14 -10.72
C LEU A 62 -0.64 8.66 -11.91
N TYR A 63 -0.60 7.89 -12.98
CA TYR A 63 0.09 8.16 -14.24
C TYR A 63 -0.90 8.16 -15.40
N GLY A 64 -1.30 9.36 -15.82
CA GLY A 64 -2.19 9.55 -16.97
C GLY A 64 -3.66 9.26 -16.70
N GLU A 65 -4.05 8.78 -15.51
CA GLU A 65 -5.47 8.55 -15.19
C GLU A 65 -6.28 9.84 -15.09
N ILE A 66 -7.50 9.79 -15.59
CA ILE A 66 -8.54 10.77 -15.29
C ILE A 66 -9.16 10.39 -13.94
N ILE A 67 -9.07 11.29 -12.97
CA ILE A 67 -9.70 11.07 -11.67
C ILE A 67 -11.23 11.16 -11.84
N PRO A 68 -12.02 10.19 -11.33
CA PRO A 68 -13.47 10.22 -11.46
C PRO A 68 -14.05 11.54 -10.94
N ALA A 69 -14.99 12.14 -11.69
CA ALA A 69 -15.59 13.43 -11.32
C ALA A 69 -16.31 13.42 -9.95
N GLY A 70 -16.66 12.24 -9.43
CA GLY A 70 -17.24 12.06 -8.10
C GLY A 70 -16.23 12.00 -6.96
N THR A 71 -14.92 11.97 -7.25
CA THR A 71 -13.85 12.01 -6.24
C THR A 71 -13.66 13.43 -5.76
N VAL A 72 -13.75 13.62 -4.44
CA VAL A 72 -13.69 14.96 -3.83
C VAL A 72 -12.59 15.10 -2.80
N THR A 73 -12.18 13.99 -2.18
CA THR A 73 -11.24 14.02 -1.05
C THR A 73 -10.20 12.92 -1.20
N VAL A 74 -8.95 13.25 -0.88
CA VAL A 74 -7.88 12.30 -0.68
C VAL A 74 -7.68 12.09 0.82
N LEU A 75 -7.68 10.83 1.24
CA LEU A 75 -7.25 10.43 2.57
C LEU A 75 -5.86 9.80 2.50
N SER A 76 -4.93 10.33 3.29
CA SER A 76 -3.57 9.83 3.42
C SER A 76 -3.29 9.48 4.90
N PRO A 77 -3.23 8.21 5.27
CA PRO A 77 -2.83 7.82 6.63
C PRO A 77 -1.33 8.03 6.84
N GLU A 78 -0.97 8.23 8.11
CA GLU A 78 0.41 8.37 8.56
C GLU A 78 0.93 7.03 9.06
N TYR A 79 2.21 6.77 8.80
CA TYR A 79 2.88 5.62 9.41
C TYR A 79 3.07 5.81 10.90
N GLN A 80 3.08 4.67 11.58
CA GLN A 80 3.64 4.58 12.91
C GLN A 80 5.09 4.11 12.79
N ILE A 81 5.95 4.68 13.63
CA ILE A 81 7.36 4.31 13.75
C ILE A 81 7.55 3.68 15.12
N ASP A 82 8.12 2.48 15.14
CA ASP A 82 8.67 1.90 16.35
C ASP A 82 10.08 2.47 16.54
N TRP A 83 10.20 3.49 17.39
CA TRP A 83 11.46 4.17 17.68
C TRP A 83 12.47 3.30 18.41
N GLN A 84 12.06 2.23 19.09
CA GLN A 84 12.99 1.34 19.79
C GLN A 84 13.66 0.37 18.81
N GLY A 85 12.88 -0.14 17.85
CA GLY A 85 13.38 -1.00 16.78
C GLY A 85 13.82 -0.25 15.53
N GLU A 86 13.76 1.09 15.53
CA GLU A 86 14.00 1.98 14.38
C GLU A 86 13.32 1.52 13.08
N LYS A 87 12.14 0.91 13.21
CA LYS A 87 11.41 0.30 12.10
C LYS A 87 10.07 0.94 11.88
N ILE A 88 9.61 0.89 10.63
CA ILE A 88 8.24 1.27 10.31
C ILE A 88 7.28 0.20 10.83
N VAL A 89 6.08 0.59 11.25
CA VAL A 89 4.98 -0.35 11.51
C VAL A 89 4.03 -0.27 10.32
N PRO A 90 3.99 -1.30 9.44
CA PRO A 90 3.11 -1.27 8.28
C PRO A 90 1.66 -1.28 8.76
N MET A 91 0.88 -0.32 8.27
CA MET A 91 -0.55 -0.24 8.59
C MET A 91 -1.39 -1.03 7.59
N LEU A 92 -1.04 -0.96 6.30
CA LEU A 92 -1.81 -1.60 5.24
C LEU A 92 -1.06 -2.79 4.68
N VAL A 93 -1.81 -3.84 4.37
CA VAL A 93 -1.32 -5.02 3.67
C VAL A 93 -2.27 -5.41 2.55
N PHE A 94 -1.73 -6.08 1.54
CA PHE A 94 -2.53 -6.85 0.60
C PHE A 94 -2.10 -8.32 0.70
N GLY A 95 -2.99 -9.18 1.22
CA GLY A 95 -2.56 -10.46 1.76
C GLY A 95 -1.60 -10.22 2.93
N ASP A 96 -0.38 -10.75 2.85
CA ASP A 96 0.67 -10.57 3.86
C ASP A 96 1.71 -9.51 3.46
N VAL A 97 1.55 -8.88 2.29
CA VAL A 97 2.56 -7.95 1.76
C VAL A 97 2.36 -6.55 2.34
N PRO A 98 3.37 -5.96 3.00
CA PRO A 98 3.28 -4.62 3.53
C PRO A 98 3.22 -3.58 2.41
N LEU A 99 2.29 -2.64 2.53
CA LEU A 99 2.12 -1.55 1.59
C LEU A 99 2.58 -0.23 2.19
N LYS A 100 3.05 0.65 1.31
CA LYS A 100 3.67 1.91 1.68
C LYS A 100 3.03 3.11 0.94
N SER A 101 3.06 4.30 1.53
CA SER A 101 2.49 5.57 1.09
C SER A 101 1.10 5.46 0.45
N PRO A 102 0.10 4.91 1.17
CA PRO A 102 -1.20 4.70 0.59
C PRO A 102 -2.00 6.00 0.49
N TYR A 103 -2.76 6.16 -0.58
CA TYR A 103 -3.77 7.20 -0.74
C TYR A 103 -5.11 6.54 -1.05
N PHE A 104 -6.17 7.05 -0.41
CA PHE A 104 -7.55 6.68 -0.70
C PHE A 104 -8.28 7.87 -1.29
N LEU A 105 -8.72 7.74 -2.53
CA LEU A 105 -9.52 8.73 -3.23
C LEU A 105 -10.98 8.41 -2.97
N LEU A 106 -11.65 9.31 -2.25
CA LEU A 106 -12.99 9.11 -1.71
C LEU A 106 -14.03 9.93 -2.48
N ASP A 107 -15.24 9.40 -2.57
CA ASP A 107 -16.41 10.16 -2.97
C ASP A 107 -16.94 11.05 -1.82
N LYS A 108 -17.98 11.83 -2.12
CA LYS A 108 -18.64 12.71 -1.14
C LYS A 108 -19.25 11.98 0.07
N ASN A 109 -19.48 10.68 -0.03
CA ASN A 109 -20.05 9.84 1.02
C ASN A 109 -18.95 9.11 1.82
N GLY A 110 -17.67 9.32 1.47
CA GLY A 110 -16.54 8.63 2.09
C GLY A 110 -16.29 7.22 1.53
N LYS A 111 -16.96 6.82 0.45
CA LYS A 111 -16.70 5.56 -0.24
C LYS A 111 -15.37 5.65 -0.98
N ILE A 112 -14.55 4.60 -0.85
CA ILE A 112 -13.30 4.48 -1.60
C ILE A 112 -13.59 4.21 -3.08
N LEU A 113 -13.09 5.08 -3.96
CA LEU A 113 -13.15 4.93 -5.41
C LEU A 113 -11.82 4.43 -5.98
N ILE A 114 -10.69 4.96 -5.50
CA ILE A 114 -9.36 4.52 -5.91
C ILE A 114 -8.48 4.37 -4.67
N ILE A 115 -7.68 3.30 -4.64
CA ILE A 115 -6.58 3.12 -3.70
C ILE A 115 -5.29 3.12 -4.49
N THR A 116 -4.30 3.89 -4.06
CA THR A 116 -2.92 3.78 -4.55
C THR A 116 -2.00 3.47 -3.39
N ALA A 117 -1.03 2.60 -3.60
CA ALA A 117 0.01 2.33 -2.61
C ALA A 117 1.25 1.80 -3.33
N GLU A 118 2.40 1.86 -2.67
CA GLU A 118 3.63 1.29 -3.15
C GLU A 118 3.98 -0.01 -2.41
N ALA A 119 4.81 -0.83 -3.03
CA ALA A 119 5.39 -2.02 -2.42
C ALA A 119 6.89 -2.09 -2.73
N GLY A 120 7.58 -2.87 -1.91
CA GLY A 120 9.01 -3.13 -2.05
C GLY A 120 9.91 -1.97 -1.67
N ASN A 121 11.13 -2.03 -2.17
CA ASN A 121 12.24 -1.19 -1.76
C ASN A 121 12.67 -0.31 -2.95
N ASN A 122 12.61 1.00 -2.76
CA ASN A 122 13.16 1.95 -3.73
C ASN A 122 14.57 2.44 -3.34
N GLY A 123 15.18 1.77 -2.36
CA GLY A 123 16.56 1.98 -1.93
C GLY A 123 17.54 1.04 -2.63
N PRO A 124 18.68 0.74 -2.00
CA PRO A 124 19.70 -0.12 -2.57
C PRO A 124 19.23 -1.57 -2.65
N LYS A 125 19.66 -2.26 -3.70
CA LYS A 125 19.39 -3.68 -3.94
C LYS A 125 19.76 -4.57 -2.75
N GLY A 126 18.84 -5.43 -2.32
CA GLY A 126 19.08 -6.42 -1.25
C GLY A 126 18.93 -5.85 0.16
N HIS A 127 18.56 -4.58 0.30
CA HIS A 127 18.32 -3.94 1.58
C HIS A 127 16.82 -3.72 1.82
N LYS A 128 16.43 -3.71 3.09
CA LYS A 128 15.07 -3.35 3.47
C LYS A 128 14.96 -1.86 3.70
N GLN A 129 13.94 -1.23 3.14
CA GLN A 129 13.64 0.16 3.44
C GLN A 129 12.91 0.25 4.78
N GLY A 130 13.45 1.04 5.71
CA GLY A 130 12.90 1.20 7.06
C GLY A 130 12.78 -0.12 7.81
N GLU A 131 13.70 -1.07 7.54
CA GLU A 131 13.76 -2.44 8.09
C GLU A 131 12.53 -3.32 7.81
N VAL A 132 11.61 -2.88 6.94
CA VAL A 132 10.34 -3.56 6.67
C VAL A 132 10.20 -3.96 5.20
N PHE A 133 10.30 -3.00 4.29
CA PHE A 133 9.92 -3.21 2.89
C PHE A 133 11.09 -3.81 2.11
N ALA A 134 10.91 -5.01 1.57
CA ALA A 134 11.93 -5.79 0.88
C ALA A 134 11.69 -5.86 -0.63
N ASP A 135 12.73 -6.08 -1.43
CA ASP A 135 12.62 -6.14 -2.89
C ASP A 135 11.62 -7.20 -3.40
N ASP A 136 11.49 -8.32 -2.69
CA ASP A 136 10.58 -9.40 -3.07
C ASP A 136 9.11 -9.12 -2.72
N ASP A 137 8.81 -8.10 -1.92
CA ASP A 137 7.43 -7.71 -1.61
C ASP A 137 6.63 -7.41 -2.88
N VAL A 138 7.27 -6.86 -3.92
CA VAL A 138 6.58 -6.55 -5.18
C VAL A 138 6.17 -7.82 -5.94
N ILE A 139 7.01 -8.85 -5.92
CA ILE A 139 6.71 -10.14 -6.56
C ILE A 139 5.67 -10.90 -5.73
N ASN A 140 5.80 -10.87 -4.41
CA ASN A 140 4.81 -11.42 -3.50
C ASN A 140 3.45 -10.73 -3.65
N LEU A 141 3.44 -9.40 -3.90
CA LEU A 141 2.21 -8.65 -4.14
C LEU A 141 1.53 -9.10 -5.43
N LYS A 142 2.30 -9.23 -6.52
CA LYS A 142 1.80 -9.77 -7.79
C LYS A 142 1.17 -11.15 -7.61
N ALA A 143 1.83 -12.04 -6.84
CA ALA A 143 1.30 -13.36 -6.54
C ALA A 143 0.02 -13.31 -5.67
N ALA A 144 -0.02 -12.43 -4.66
CA ALA A 144 -1.21 -12.23 -3.82
C ALA A 144 -2.41 -11.69 -4.62
N LEU A 145 -2.17 -10.74 -5.53
CA LEU A 145 -3.18 -10.23 -6.47
C LEU A 145 -3.68 -11.35 -7.39
N ALA A 146 -2.77 -12.18 -7.91
CA ALA A 146 -3.13 -13.32 -8.75
C ALA A 146 -3.99 -14.36 -8.03
N LYS A 147 -3.70 -14.62 -6.75
CA LYS A 147 -4.51 -15.48 -5.89
C LYS A 147 -5.91 -14.90 -5.64
N GLN A 148 -6.00 -13.59 -5.42
CA GLN A 148 -7.25 -12.92 -5.06
C GLN A 148 -8.18 -12.69 -6.27
N TRP A 149 -7.62 -12.30 -7.42
CA TRP A 149 -8.38 -11.85 -8.60
C TRP A 149 -8.10 -12.65 -9.88
N GLY A 150 -7.42 -13.79 -9.75
CA GLY A 150 -7.06 -14.66 -10.87
C GLY A 150 -5.80 -14.18 -11.60
N LYS A 151 -5.42 -14.89 -12.67
CA LYS A 151 -4.19 -14.61 -13.40
C LYS A 151 -4.18 -13.19 -13.97
N GLU A 152 -3.04 -12.52 -13.81
CA GLU A 152 -2.80 -11.19 -14.34
C GLU A 152 -2.74 -11.16 -15.86
N LYS A 153 -3.03 -9.99 -16.42
CA LYS A 153 -2.68 -9.67 -17.81
C LYS A 153 -1.50 -8.71 -17.82
N LEU A 154 -0.45 -9.06 -18.57
CA LEU A 154 0.64 -8.13 -18.87
C LEU A 154 0.15 -7.13 -19.92
N ALA A 155 0.10 -5.85 -19.57
CA ALA A 155 -0.36 -4.79 -20.48
C ALA A 155 0.81 -4.10 -21.20
N ARG A 156 1.93 -3.88 -20.51
CA ARG A 156 3.13 -3.26 -21.07
C ARG A 156 4.36 -3.91 -20.46
N LYS A 157 5.38 -4.14 -21.29
CA LYS A 157 6.73 -4.47 -20.87
C LYS A 157 7.65 -3.32 -21.29
N ASP A 158 8.17 -2.57 -20.34
CA ASP A 158 9.09 -1.47 -20.60
C ASP A 158 10.38 -1.63 -19.79
N PRO A 159 11.55 -1.68 -20.44
CA PRO A 159 12.83 -1.87 -19.74
C PRO A 159 13.19 -0.67 -18.85
N ASN A 160 12.62 0.51 -19.10
CA ASN A 160 12.94 1.76 -18.40
C ASN A 160 11.87 2.18 -17.39
N GLU A 161 10.59 2.03 -17.73
CA GLU A 161 9.45 2.50 -16.92
C GLU A 161 8.78 1.37 -16.12
N GLY A 162 9.24 0.13 -16.29
CA GLY A 162 8.73 -1.04 -15.61
C GLY A 162 7.62 -1.77 -16.35
N ASN A 163 7.26 -2.94 -15.82
CA ASN A 163 6.22 -3.78 -16.38
C ASN A 163 4.88 -3.45 -15.73
N ILE A 164 3.81 -3.43 -16.53
CA ILE A 164 2.46 -3.09 -16.05
C ILE A 164 1.56 -4.31 -16.16
N TYR A 165 1.01 -4.71 -15.02
CA TYR A 165 0.11 -5.84 -14.86
C TYR A 165 -1.28 -5.39 -14.47
N LEU A 166 -2.30 -6.04 -15.02
CA LEU A 166 -3.70 -5.69 -14.81
C LEU A 166 -4.52 -6.90 -14.35
N TRP A 167 -5.46 -6.65 -13.45
CA TRP A 167 -6.51 -7.59 -13.06
C TRP A 167 -7.87 -6.93 -13.19
N LYS A 168 -8.88 -7.76 -13.47
CA LYS A 168 -10.28 -7.32 -13.51
C LYS A 168 -11.17 -8.41 -12.92
N SER A 169 -11.90 -8.08 -11.86
CA SER A 169 -12.82 -8.98 -11.18
C SER A 169 -14.08 -8.22 -10.80
N GLN A 170 -15.22 -8.57 -11.42
CA GLN A 170 -16.52 -7.93 -11.18
C GLN A 170 -16.45 -6.40 -11.26
N THR A 171 -16.55 -5.71 -10.12
CA THR A 171 -16.52 -4.26 -9.96
C THR A 171 -15.11 -3.70 -9.73
N ILE A 172 -14.12 -4.56 -9.48
CA ILE A 172 -12.74 -4.18 -9.22
C ILE A 172 -11.91 -4.28 -10.50
N SER A 173 -11.12 -3.24 -10.74
CA SER A 173 -9.98 -3.29 -11.65
C SER A 173 -8.73 -2.92 -10.87
N SER A 174 -7.59 -3.52 -11.18
CA SER A 174 -6.33 -3.13 -10.55
C SER A 174 -5.18 -3.11 -11.54
N ARG A 175 -4.20 -2.27 -11.22
CA ARG A 175 -2.94 -2.10 -11.92
C ARG A 175 -1.81 -2.28 -10.90
N LEU A 176 -0.81 -3.08 -11.24
CA LEU A 176 0.47 -3.10 -10.56
C LEU A 176 1.57 -2.77 -11.57
N THR A 177 2.26 -1.67 -11.36
CA THR A 177 3.52 -1.36 -12.06
C THR A 177 4.67 -1.97 -11.26
N ILE A 178 5.61 -2.64 -11.91
CA ILE A 178 6.81 -3.22 -11.30
C ILE A 178 8.05 -2.67 -12.01
N GLU A 179 8.81 -1.85 -11.30
CA GLU A 179 10.13 -1.39 -11.73
C GLU A 179 11.18 -2.44 -11.35
N ASN A 180 12.12 -2.71 -12.24
CA ASN A 180 13.20 -3.68 -12.02
C ASN A 180 12.71 -5.11 -11.64
N GLU A 181 11.70 -5.63 -12.33
CA GLU A 181 11.09 -6.93 -12.00
C GLU A 181 12.10 -8.09 -11.96
N ASN A 182 12.98 -8.18 -12.95
CA ASN A 182 14.05 -9.19 -12.97
C ASN A 182 15.22 -8.88 -12.03
N PHE A 183 15.22 -7.71 -11.38
CA PHE A 183 16.27 -7.27 -10.46
C PHE A 183 17.66 -7.08 -11.11
N GLU A 184 17.69 -6.84 -12.42
CA GLU A 184 18.90 -6.77 -13.25
C GLU A 184 19.30 -5.33 -13.59
N ASN A 185 18.38 -4.37 -13.48
CA ASN A 185 18.65 -2.99 -13.86
C ASN A 185 19.57 -2.32 -12.83
N LEU A 186 20.47 -1.48 -13.35
CA LEU A 186 21.29 -0.55 -12.56
C LEU A 186 20.49 0.71 -12.25
N SER A 187 20.77 1.34 -11.11
CA SER A 187 20.05 2.56 -10.75
C SER A 187 20.35 3.70 -11.72
N LYS A 188 19.30 4.44 -12.08
CA LYS A 188 19.43 5.76 -12.71
C LYS A 188 19.54 6.88 -11.67
N GLU A 189 19.22 6.61 -10.39
CA GLU A 189 19.21 7.55 -9.29
C GLU A 189 20.28 7.17 -8.25
N LEU A 190 21.12 8.12 -7.88
CA LEU A 190 21.99 8.00 -6.72
C LEU A 190 21.47 8.93 -5.62
N ARG A 191 21.47 8.45 -4.39
CA ARG A 191 21.19 9.26 -3.20
C ARG A 191 22.39 9.20 -2.27
N ASN A 192 23.10 10.33 -2.13
CA ASN A 192 24.36 10.40 -1.39
C ASN A 192 25.35 9.33 -1.86
N ASP A 193 25.53 9.21 -3.18
CA ASP A 193 26.37 8.20 -3.86
C ASP A 193 25.93 6.74 -3.68
N ILE A 194 24.77 6.49 -3.07
CA ILE A 194 24.21 5.16 -2.91
C ILE A 194 23.17 4.88 -4.02
N PRO A 195 23.31 3.80 -4.79
CA PRO A 195 22.35 3.45 -5.84
C PRO A 195 20.97 3.13 -5.27
N GLN A 196 19.93 3.59 -5.97
CA GLN A 196 18.54 3.28 -5.69
C GLN A 196 18.03 2.25 -6.72
N ASP A 197 18.63 1.06 -6.73
CA ASP A 197 18.39 -0.01 -7.71
C ASP A 197 17.57 -1.18 -7.17
N GLY A 198 16.87 -0.98 -6.05
CA GLY A 198 15.90 -1.92 -5.51
C GLY A 198 14.71 -2.16 -6.44
N ARG A 199 13.82 -3.05 -6.02
CA ARG A 199 12.58 -3.36 -6.75
C ARG A 199 11.41 -2.61 -6.12
N ARG A 200 10.80 -1.71 -6.89
CA ARG A 200 9.63 -0.92 -6.50
C ARG A 200 8.40 -1.34 -7.28
N GLY A 201 7.25 -1.35 -6.62
CA GLY A 201 5.96 -1.49 -7.27
C GLY A 201 4.97 -0.40 -6.88
N VAL A 202 4.08 -0.05 -7.79
CA VAL A 202 2.96 0.86 -7.55
C VAL A 202 1.65 0.12 -7.84
N LEU A 203 0.87 -0.11 -6.79
CA LEU A 203 -0.47 -0.68 -6.85
C LEU A 203 -1.50 0.43 -6.98
N THR A 204 -2.44 0.26 -7.91
CA THR A 204 -3.64 1.08 -8.04
C THR A 204 -4.85 0.17 -8.14
N ILE A 205 -5.85 0.36 -7.27
CA ILE A 205 -7.10 -0.40 -7.27
C ILE A 205 -8.25 0.58 -7.53
N TYR A 206 -9.09 0.26 -8.50
CA TYR A 206 -10.29 0.98 -8.88
C TYR A 206 -11.51 0.21 -8.36
N ASN A 207 -12.30 0.83 -7.49
CA ASN A 207 -13.44 0.21 -6.82
C ASN A 207 -14.77 0.74 -7.34
N GLY A 208 -15.44 -0.02 -8.20
CA GLY A 208 -16.73 0.36 -8.79
C GLY A 208 -16.63 1.54 -9.77
N VAL A 209 -15.42 1.95 -10.14
CA VAL A 209 -15.15 2.96 -11.16
C VAL A 209 -14.33 2.34 -12.28
N LYS A 210 -14.59 2.78 -13.51
CA LYS A 210 -13.80 2.35 -14.67
C LYS A 210 -12.59 3.27 -14.80
N PRO A 211 -11.36 2.74 -14.88
CA PRO A 211 -10.18 3.56 -15.14
C PRO A 211 -10.31 4.21 -16.52
N ALA A 212 -9.96 5.49 -16.59
CA ALA A 212 -9.91 6.29 -17.82
C ALA A 212 -8.59 7.07 -17.84
N PHE A 213 -8.09 7.41 -19.03
CA PHE A 213 -6.77 8.02 -19.20
C PHE A 213 -6.86 9.21 -20.15
N TYR A 214 -6.02 10.23 -19.91
CA TYR A 214 -5.90 11.41 -20.78
C TYR A 214 -5.27 11.07 -22.13
N ASP A 215 -4.33 10.13 -22.13
CA ASP A 215 -3.65 9.64 -23.32
C ASP A 215 -4.11 8.19 -23.60
N GLU A 216 -4.50 7.91 -24.83
CA GLU A 216 -4.82 6.55 -25.25
C GLU A 216 -3.60 5.63 -25.12
N ASP A 217 -2.38 6.12 -25.36
CA ASP A 217 -1.13 5.34 -25.20
C ASP A 217 -0.89 4.92 -23.74
N ALA A 218 -1.34 5.74 -22.78
CA ALA A 218 -1.35 5.40 -21.36
C ALA A 218 -2.54 4.50 -20.96
N ASN A 219 -3.51 4.26 -21.85
CA ASN A 219 -4.67 3.44 -21.55
C ASN A 219 -4.36 1.93 -21.67
N TYR A 220 -3.68 1.41 -20.66
CA TYR A 220 -3.29 0.01 -20.55
C TYR A 220 -4.50 -0.97 -20.52
N PHE A 221 -5.69 -0.50 -20.14
CA PHE A 221 -6.89 -1.33 -20.10
C PHE A 221 -7.48 -1.60 -21.49
N ASN A 222 -7.14 -0.77 -22.48
CA ASN A 222 -7.54 -0.95 -23.87
C ASN A 222 -6.39 -1.41 -24.77
N LYS A 223 -5.15 -1.00 -24.49
CA LYS A 223 -3.94 -1.38 -25.23
C LYS A 223 -3.32 -2.65 -24.65
N MET A 224 -4.00 -3.77 -24.87
CA MET A 224 -3.55 -5.09 -24.41
C MET A 224 -2.48 -5.63 -25.38
N GLN A 225 -1.26 -5.90 -24.90
CA GLN A 225 -0.35 -6.78 -25.63
C GLN A 225 -0.76 -8.23 -25.36
N VAL A 226 -1.31 -8.90 -26.38
CA VAL A 226 -1.45 -10.36 -26.36
C VAL A 226 -0.04 -10.94 -26.51
N PRO A 227 0.46 -11.75 -25.57
CA PRO A 227 1.71 -12.47 -25.79
C PRO A 227 1.57 -13.28 -27.09
N LYS A 228 2.48 -13.07 -28.04
CA LYS A 228 2.67 -13.98 -29.17
C LYS A 228 3.20 -15.32 -28.67
#